data_AF-A0A497D2Q3-F1
#
_entry.id   AF-A0A497D2Q3-F1
#
_cell.length_a   1.000
_cell.length_b   1.000
_cell.length_c   1.000
_cell.angle_alpha   90.00
_cell.angle_beta   90.00
_cell.angle_gamma   90.00
#
_symmetry.space_group_name_H-M   'P 1'
#
loop_
_entity.id
_entity.type
_entity.pdbx_description
1 polymer ?
#
loop_
_entity_poly.entity_id
_entity_poly.type
_entity_poly.pdbx_seq_one_letter_code
_entity_poly.pdbx_strand_id
1 'polypeptide(L)'
;MKQSFLLLSALFVAFSFSKTSFAHCEVPCGIYHDELRVEMIKEHIQTIEKAMNQIRELQQADTINYNQLVRWINTKEHHANMIQEIAEQYFSDPAGEVCRPFGKGKV
;
A
#
# COMPACT_ATOMS: atom_id res chain seq x y z
N MET A 1 16.84 47.92 12.12
CA MET A 1 17.63 47.10 11.15
C MET A 1 17.98 45.73 11.71
N LYS A 2 18.65 45.60 12.87
CA LYS A 2 19.02 44.28 13.45
C LYS A 2 17.81 43.39 13.83
N GLN A 3 16.78 43.98 14.44
CA GLN A 3 15.52 43.29 14.78
C GLN A 3 14.81 42.74 13.53
N SER A 4 14.75 43.55 12.47
CA SER A 4 14.17 43.18 11.17
C SER A 4 14.95 42.04 10.49
N PHE A 5 16.28 42.02 10.65
CA PHE A 5 17.14 40.97 10.10
C PHE A 5 17.00 39.64 10.86
N LEU A 6 16.83 39.71 12.18
CA LEU A 6 16.54 38.53 13.02
C LEU A 6 15.16 37.92 12.73
N LEU A 7 14.16 38.75 12.44
CA LEU A 7 12.83 38.27 12.04
C LEU A 7 12.87 37.64 10.64
N LEU A 8 13.63 38.21 9.70
CA LEU A 8 13.78 37.63 8.37
C LEU A 8 14.52 36.28 8.41
N SER A 9 15.58 36.16 9.22
CA SER A 9 16.32 34.91 9.34
C SER A 9 15.48 33.82 10.03
N ALA A 10 14.71 34.18 11.06
CA ALA A 10 13.79 33.25 11.72
C ALA A 10 12.69 32.74 10.77
N LEU A 11 12.14 33.62 9.91
CA LEU A 11 11.14 33.24 8.92
C LEU A 11 11.71 32.31 7.83
N PHE A 12 12.95 32.57 7.40
CA PHE A 12 13.65 31.74 6.41
C PHE A 12 13.97 30.33 6.94
N VAL A 13 14.36 30.24 8.21
CA VAL A 13 14.56 28.94 8.89
C VAL A 13 13.23 28.20 8.99
N ALA A 14 12.15 28.86 9.39
CA ALA A 14 10.83 28.22 9.50
C ALA A 14 10.32 27.65 8.17
N PHE A 15 10.53 28.37 7.05
CA PHE A 15 10.11 27.92 5.73
C PHE A 15 10.88 26.67 5.26
N SER A 16 12.15 26.56 5.65
CA SER A 16 13.03 25.44 5.27
C SER A 16 12.65 24.11 5.93
N PHE A 17 11.80 24.12 6.96
CA PHE A 17 11.29 22.92 7.63
C PHE A 17 9.91 22.45 7.12
N SER A 18 9.38 23.05 6.05
CA SER A 18 8.11 22.64 5.44
C SER A 18 8.22 21.20 4.92
N LYS A 19 7.60 20.24 5.63
CA LYS A 19 7.51 18.84 5.20
C LYS A 19 6.46 18.72 4.09
N THR A 20 6.85 18.17 2.95
CA THR A 20 5.92 17.80 1.88
C THR A 20 5.07 16.63 2.36
N SER A 21 3.78 16.88 2.64
CA SER A 21 2.83 15.79 2.87
C SER A 21 2.26 15.35 1.52
N PHE A 22 2.45 14.07 1.18
CA PHE A 22 1.75 13.46 0.07
C PHE A 22 0.35 13.10 0.57
N ALA A 23 -0.62 13.97 0.30
CA ALA A 23 -2.02 13.63 0.46
C ALA A 23 -2.38 12.60 -0.62
N HIS A 24 -2.39 11.32 -0.26
CA HIS A 24 -3.04 10.28 -1.06
C HIS A 24 -4.54 10.45 -0.84
N CYS A 25 -5.18 11.30 -1.66
CA CYS A 25 -6.62 11.54 -1.56
C CYS A 25 -7.37 10.29 -2.03
N GLU A 26 -7.60 9.35 -1.11
CA GLU A 26 -8.62 8.33 -1.29
C GLU A 26 -9.97 9.01 -1.09
N VAL A 27 -10.61 9.38 -2.20
CA VAL A 27 -11.97 9.93 -2.18
C VAL A 27 -12.91 8.78 -1.78
N PRO A 28 -13.63 8.88 -0.65
CA PRO A 28 -14.54 7.82 -0.22
C PRO A 28 -15.74 7.81 -1.19
N CYS A 29 -15.62 7.03 -2.26
CA CYS A 29 -16.60 6.98 -3.34
C CYS A 29 -17.73 5.99 -3.07
N GLY A 30 -17.61 5.15 -2.03
CA GLY A 30 -18.64 4.18 -1.62
C GLY A 30 -18.90 3.05 -2.63
N ILE A 31 -18.10 2.97 -3.71
CA ILE A 31 -18.24 1.94 -4.75
C ILE A 31 -17.23 0.83 -4.42
N TYR A 32 -17.63 -0.08 -3.54
CA TYR A 32 -16.89 -1.32 -3.29
C TYR A 32 -17.55 -2.45 -4.05
N HIS A 33 -16.73 -3.21 -4.77
CA HIS A 33 -17.13 -4.46 -5.36
C HIS A 33 -16.36 -5.58 -4.68
N ASP A 34 -16.97 -6.14 -3.64
CA ASP A 34 -16.34 -7.09 -2.70
C ASP A 34 -15.69 -8.27 -3.43
N GLU A 35 -16.37 -8.82 -4.45
CA GLU A 35 -15.87 -9.95 -5.23
C GLU A 35 -14.53 -9.64 -5.92
N LEU A 36 -14.37 -8.43 -6.46
CA LEU A 36 -13.15 -7.98 -7.13
C LEU A 36 -12.03 -7.78 -6.12
N ARG A 37 -12.32 -7.26 -4.92
CA ARG A 37 -11.33 -7.10 -3.84
C ARG A 37 -10.79 -8.46 -3.39
N VAL A 38 -11.68 -9.43 -3.22
CA VAL A 38 -11.30 -10.80 -2.86
C VAL A 38 -10.47 -11.46 -3.97
N GLU A 39 -10.85 -11.32 -5.24
CA GLU A 39 -10.07 -11.91 -6.35
C GLU A 39 -8.68 -11.27 -6.49
N MET A 40 -8.56 -9.95 -6.29
CA MET A 40 -7.25 -9.27 -6.27
C MET A 40 -6.35 -9.76 -5.13
N ILE A 41 -6.91 -9.92 -3.92
CA ILE A 41 -6.16 -10.48 -2.78
C ILE A 41 -5.67 -11.90 -3.11
N LYS A 42 -6.53 -12.72 -3.71
CA LYS A 42 -6.19 -14.09 -4.11
C LYS A 42 -5.07 -14.14 -5.14
N GLU A 43 -5.08 -13.25 -6.14
CA GLU A 43 -3.99 -13.14 -7.12
C GLU A 43 -2.65 -12.76 -6.45
N HIS A 44 -2.68 -11.83 -5.49
CA HIS A 44 -1.50 -11.49 -4.70
C HIS A 44 -0.99 -12.66 -3.85
N ILE A 45 -1.89 -13.42 -3.21
CA ILE A 45 -1.53 -14.63 -2.46
C ILE A 45 -0.85 -15.65 -3.37
N GLN A 46 -1.40 -15.93 -4.55
CA GLN A 46 -0.80 -16.85 -5.52
C GLN A 46 0.61 -16.40 -5.94
N THR A 47 0.82 -15.10 -6.08
CA THR A 47 2.13 -14.54 -6.42
C THR A 47 3.13 -14.69 -5.27
N ILE A 48 2.68 -14.48 -4.02
CA ILE A 48 3.46 -14.72 -2.81
C ILE A 48 3.86 -16.21 -2.71
N GLU A 49 2.91 -17.13 -2.89
CA GLU A 49 3.17 -18.57 -2.87
C GLU A 49 4.22 -18.97 -3.92
N LYS A 50 4.07 -18.46 -5.14
CA LYS A 50 5.06 -18.67 -6.21
C LYS A 50 6.43 -18.14 -5.81
N ALA A 51 6.52 -16.93 -5.26
CA ALA A 51 7.79 -16.35 -4.81
C ALA A 51 8.42 -17.19 -3.68
N MET A 52 7.63 -17.69 -2.73
CA MET A 52 8.11 -18.57 -1.65
C MET A 52 8.67 -19.89 -2.18
N ASN A 53 8.02 -20.50 -3.17
CA ASN A 53 8.51 -21.72 -3.80
C ASN A 53 9.82 -21.48 -4.55
N GLN A 54 9.91 -20.39 -5.31
CA GLN A 54 11.15 -20.00 -6.00
C GLN A 54 12.31 -19.71 -5.05
N ILE A 55 12.05 -19.07 -3.90
CA ILE A 55 13.05 -18.87 -2.84
C ILE A 55 13.58 -20.22 -2.35
N ARG A 56 12.68 -21.17 -2.07
CA ARG A 56 13.07 -22.52 -1.59
C ARG A 56 13.90 -23.27 -2.62
N GLU A 57 13.49 -23.25 -3.89
CA GLU A 57 14.23 -23.88 -4.99
C GLU A 57 15.64 -23.29 -5.15
N LEU A 58 15.77 -21.96 -5.12
CA LEU A 58 17.08 -21.28 -5.23
C LEU A 58 18.00 -21.57 -4.05
N GLN A 59 17.45 -21.79 -2.85
CA GLN A 59 18.23 -22.14 -1.66
C GLN A 59 18.73 -23.59 -1.68
N GLN A 60 18.09 -24.47 -2.45
CA GLN A 60 18.47 -25.88 -2.59
C GLN A 60 19.48 -26.12 -3.73
N ALA A 61 19.72 -25.13 -4.58
CA ALA A 61 20.68 -25.25 -5.67
C ALA A 61 22.13 -25.34 -5.16
N ASP A 62 22.97 -26.11 -5.86
CA ASP A 62 24.41 -26.27 -5.53
C ASP A 62 25.16 -24.93 -5.47
N THR A 63 24.73 -23.97 -6.29
CA THR A 63 25.22 -22.58 -6.25
C THR A 63 24.03 -21.62 -6.14
N ILE A 64 24.02 -20.84 -5.08
CA ILE A 64 22.91 -19.92 -4.79
C ILE A 64 23.07 -18.66 -5.65
N ASN A 65 22.05 -18.36 -6.47
CA ASN A 65 21.96 -17.08 -7.18
C ASN A 65 21.30 -16.01 -6.28
N TYR A 66 22.13 -15.29 -5.52
CA TYR A 66 21.67 -14.26 -4.59
C TYR A 66 20.89 -13.12 -5.26
N ASN A 67 21.23 -12.77 -6.50
CA ASN A 67 20.53 -11.70 -7.21
C ASN A 67 19.07 -12.07 -7.49
N GLN A 68 18.80 -13.33 -7.85
CA GLN A 68 17.43 -13.82 -8.02
C GLN A 68 16.72 -13.99 -6.70
N LEU A 69 17.43 -14.45 -5.66
CA LEU A 69 16.87 -14.60 -4.32
C LEU A 69 16.33 -13.27 -3.77
N VAL A 70 17.12 -12.20 -3.85
CA VAL A 70 16.71 -10.87 -3.39
C VAL A 70 15.51 -10.34 -4.18
N ARG A 71 15.44 -10.61 -5.50
CA ARG A 71 14.29 -10.22 -6.32
C ARG A 71 13.01 -10.91 -5.84
N TRP A 72 13.04 -12.22 -5.62
CA TRP A 72 11.87 -12.95 -5.14
C TRP A 72 11.46 -12.52 -3.72
N ILE A 73 12.42 -12.22 -2.84
CA ILE A 73 12.13 -11.66 -1.51
C ILE A 73 11.40 -10.32 -1.67
N ASN A 74 11.94 -9.39 -2.46
CA ASN A 74 11.32 -8.08 -2.67
C ASN A 74 9.94 -8.19 -3.34
N THR A 75 9.76 -9.10 -4.30
CA THR A 75 8.45 -9.37 -4.91
C THR A 75 7.45 -9.86 -3.87
N LYS A 76 7.85 -10.80 -3.01
CA LYS A 76 6.99 -11.32 -1.92
C LYS A 76 6.55 -10.20 -0.98
N GLU A 77 7.49 -9.37 -0.51
CA GLU A 77 7.17 -8.25 0.39
C GLU A 77 6.29 -7.18 -0.29
N HIS A 78 6.55 -6.89 -1.57
CA HIS A 78 5.72 -5.95 -2.33
C HIS A 78 4.26 -6.41 -2.42
N HIS A 79 4.02 -7.68 -2.76
CA HIS A 79 2.65 -8.21 -2.81
C HIS A 79 1.99 -8.32 -1.42
N ALA A 80 2.77 -8.57 -0.37
CA ALA A 80 2.26 -8.54 1.00
C ALA A 80 1.79 -7.12 1.41
N ASN A 81 2.48 -6.07 0.95
CA ASN A 81 2.06 -4.68 1.16
C ASN A 81 0.80 -4.36 0.38
N MET A 82 0.67 -4.81 -0.88
CA MET A 82 -0.56 -4.61 -1.67
C MET A 82 -1.80 -5.20 -0.98
N ILE A 83 -1.66 -6.37 -0.34
CA ILE A 83 -2.76 -6.96 0.45
C ILE A 83 -3.11 -6.07 1.65
N GLN A 84 -2.12 -5.54 2.36
CA GLN A 84 -2.33 -4.62 3.48
C GLN A 84 -3.04 -3.35 3.02
N GLU A 85 -2.61 -2.73 1.91
CA GLU A 85 -3.25 -1.55 1.33
C GLU A 85 -4.72 -1.83 0.95
N ILE A 86 -5.01 -2.97 0.31
CA ILE A 86 -6.40 -3.36 -0.02
C ILE A 86 -7.23 -3.52 1.26
N ALA A 87 -6.68 -4.15 2.30
CA ALA A 87 -7.39 -4.35 3.55
C ALA A 87 -7.60 -3.02 4.30
N GLU A 88 -6.59 -2.16 4.36
CA GLU A 88 -6.66 -0.84 4.98
C GLU A 88 -7.71 0.03 4.28
N GLN A 89 -7.69 0.10 2.95
CA GLN A 89 -8.70 0.81 2.15
C GLN A 89 -10.11 0.27 2.41
N TYR A 90 -10.27 -1.05 2.45
CA TYR A 90 -11.59 -1.67 2.58
C TYR A 90 -12.19 -1.53 3.99
N PHE A 91 -11.37 -1.65 5.04
CA PHE A 91 -11.85 -1.67 6.43
C PHE A 91 -11.72 -0.33 7.17
N SER A 92 -10.88 0.60 6.70
CA SER A 92 -10.72 1.92 7.34
C SER A 92 -11.70 2.96 6.81
N ASP A 93 -12.44 2.64 5.75
CA ASP A 93 -13.50 3.52 5.27
C ASP A 93 -14.65 3.55 6.30
N PRO A 94 -15.05 4.74 6.81
CA PRO A 94 -16.08 4.87 7.84
C PRO A 94 -17.47 4.43 7.35
N ALA A 95 -17.62 4.12 6.06
CA ALA A 95 -18.80 3.54 5.45
C ALA A 95 -18.99 2.05 5.77
N GLY A 96 -18.63 1.60 6.97
CA GLY A 96 -18.87 0.25 7.51
C GLY A 96 -20.35 -0.16 7.64
N GLU A 97 -21.28 0.53 6.97
CA GLU A 97 -22.51 -0.09 6.53
C GLU A 97 -22.19 -0.89 5.28
N VAL A 98 -22.15 -2.22 5.42
CA VAL A 98 -22.29 -3.19 4.33
C VAL A 98 -23.15 -2.58 3.22
N CYS A 99 -22.52 -2.16 2.12
CA CYS A 99 -23.25 -1.68 0.95
C CYS A 99 -24.13 -2.84 0.48
N ARG A 100 -25.40 -2.81 0.90
CA ARG A 100 -26.39 -3.76 0.41
C ARG A 100 -26.38 -3.66 -1.12
N PRO A 101 -26.38 -4.80 -1.83
CA PRO A 101 -26.20 -4.80 -3.27
C PRO A 101 -27.23 -3.86 -3.91
N PHE A 102 -26.71 -2.89 -4.65
CA PHE A 102 -27.52 -1.99 -5.47
C PHE A 102 -28.26 -2.86 -6.49
N GLY A 103 -29.53 -3.18 -6.22
CA GLY A 103 -30.35 -3.96 -7.15
C GLY A 103 -31.25 -5.06 -6.56
N LYS A 104 -31.27 -5.33 -5.26
CA LYS A 104 -32.35 -6.18 -4.71
C LYS A 104 -33.58 -5.33 -4.39
N GLY A 105 -34.40 -5.17 -5.42
CA GLY A 105 -35.80 -4.75 -5.28
C GLY A 105 -36.48 -5.57 -4.19
N LYS A 106 -37.24 -4.85 -3.35
CA LYS A 106 -38.18 -5.43 -2.42
C LYS A 106 -39.05 -6.44 -3.15
N VAL A 107 -39.04 -7.69 -2.69
CA VAL A 107 -40.19 -8.58 -2.75
C VAL A 107 -40.56 -8.88 -1.30
#